data_AF-A0A7S2F940-F1
#
_entry.id   AF-A0A7S2F940-F1
#
_cell.length_a   1.000
_cell.length_b   1.000
_cell.length_c   1.000
_cell.angle_alpha   90.00
_cell.angle_beta   90.00
_cell.angle_gamma   90.00
#
_symmetry.space_group_name_H-M   'P 1'
#
loop_
_entity.id
_entity.type
_entity.pdbx_description
1 polymer ?
#
loop_
_entity_poly.entity_id
_entity_poly.type
_entity_poly.pdbx_seq_one_letter_code
_entity_poly.pdbx_strand_id
1 'polypeptide(L)'
;RYSLTEKKMELIMVDLNVTRKDFLAMLCHVGLPGEMFTSAAPQDPTFWPLHGNAERYIQYLRILDANNTIEFNQTWGYEHQGAASDTDVVCDWSGVKNFTDMPACSKTECPGHKEDDLLPFKKLFPQQKDTLYTNAEFYDVVSPFNTKLPYAYE
;
A
#
# COMPACT_ATOMS: atom_id res chain seq x y z
N ARG A 1 26.08 -5.10 -10.78
CA ARG A 1 25.29 -4.17 -11.63
C ARG A 1 24.40 -3.40 -10.67
N TYR A 2 24.76 -2.16 -10.32
CA TYR A 2 23.95 -1.32 -9.45
C TYR A 2 22.68 -0.89 -10.19
N SER A 3 21.53 -0.94 -9.53
CA SER A 3 20.25 -0.63 -10.16
C SER A 3 20.17 0.87 -10.47
N LEU A 4 19.33 1.26 -11.44
CA LEU A 4 19.13 2.67 -11.82
C LEU A 4 18.75 3.58 -10.63
N THR A 5 18.24 2.99 -9.55
CA THR A 5 17.84 3.67 -8.31
C THR A 5 19.03 4.08 -7.45
N GLU A 6 20.08 3.26 -7.36
CA GLU A 6 21.28 3.58 -6.56
C GLU A 6 22.05 4.76 -7.16
N LYS A 7 22.17 4.80 -8.49
CA LYS A 7 22.80 5.94 -9.19
C LYS A 7 22.03 7.25 -9.01
N LYS A 8 20.70 7.19 -8.90
CA LYS A 8 19.87 8.39 -8.66
C LYS A 8 20.00 8.89 -7.22
N MET A 9 20.12 7.99 -6.25
CA MET A 9 20.34 8.39 -4.85
C MET A 9 21.73 8.97 -4.63
N GLU A 10 22.77 8.45 -5.27
CA GLU A 10 24.11 9.05 -5.22
C GLU A 10 24.12 10.47 -5.80
N LEU A 11 23.40 10.72 -6.89
CA LEU A 11 23.26 12.05 -7.48
C LEU A 11 22.55 13.03 -6.52
N ILE A 12 21.44 12.61 -5.92
CA ILE A 12 20.70 13.43 -4.93
C ILE A 12 21.59 13.74 -3.71
N MET A 13 22.37 12.76 -3.26
CA MET A 13 23.26 12.93 -2.12
C MET A 13 24.42 13.89 -2.42
N VAL A 14 24.94 13.86 -3.64
CA VAL A 14 25.93 14.83 -4.13
C VAL A 14 25.32 16.24 -4.22
N ASP A 15 24.12 16.38 -4.78
CA ASP A 15 23.44 17.67 -4.91
C ASP A 15 23.10 18.29 -3.56
N LEU A 16 22.73 17.47 -2.58
CA LEU A 16 22.44 17.88 -1.21
C LEU A 16 23.67 17.96 -0.30
N ASN A 17 24.87 17.65 -0.83
CA ASN A 17 26.14 17.59 -0.09
C ASN A 17 26.05 16.77 1.21
N VAL A 18 25.38 15.62 1.17
CA VAL A 18 25.21 14.70 2.31
C VAL A 18 25.89 13.38 2.03
N THR A 19 26.59 12.84 3.03
CA THR A 19 27.21 11.52 2.91
C THR A 19 26.17 10.41 3.11
N ARG A 20 26.51 9.18 2.74
CA ARG A 20 25.65 8.01 3.02
C ARG A 20 25.36 7.85 4.50
N LYS A 21 26.33 8.16 5.35
CA LYS A 21 26.17 8.10 6.81
C LYS A 21 25.19 9.16 7.30
N ASP A 22 25.25 10.37 6.74
CA ASP A 22 24.34 11.46 7.08
C ASP A 22 22.91 11.13 6.61
N PHE A 23 22.77 10.61 5.39
CA PHE A 23 21.48 10.16 4.87
C PHE A 23 20.84 9.08 5.74
N LEU A 24 21.61 8.05 6.13
CA LEU A 24 21.12 7.02 7.04
C LEU A 24 20.81 7.57 8.43
N ALA A 25 21.62 8.51 8.94
CA ALA A 25 21.36 9.17 10.22
C ALA A 25 20.06 10.00 10.19
N MET A 26 19.74 10.67 9.08
CA MET A 26 18.46 11.38 8.90
C MET A 26 17.26 10.42 8.93
N LEU A 27 17.37 9.24 8.30
CA LEU A 27 16.30 8.22 8.37
C LEU A 27 16.09 7.68 9.79
N CYS A 28 17.15 7.58 10.59
CA CYS A 28 17.06 7.14 11.98
C CYS A 28 16.58 8.25 12.94
N HIS A 29 16.67 9.51 12.53
CA HIS A 29 16.32 10.69 13.33
C HIS A 29 15.47 11.66 12.51
N VAL A 30 14.29 11.18 12.07
CA VAL A 30 13.37 11.93 11.20
C VAL A 30 12.93 13.28 11.81
N GLY A 31 13.15 13.46 13.12
CA GLY A 31 12.99 14.73 13.83
C GLY A 31 11.54 15.08 14.11
N LEU A 32 10.74 15.22 13.06
CA LEU A 32 9.30 15.45 13.11
C LEU A 32 8.61 14.47 12.15
N PRO A 33 7.46 13.89 12.54
CA PRO A 33 6.65 13.12 11.60
C PRO A 33 6.15 14.06 10.50
N GLY A 34 6.60 13.83 9.27
CA GLY A 34 6.06 14.48 8.07
C GLY A 34 4.76 13.81 7.59
N GLU A 35 4.25 14.27 6.44
CA GLU A 35 3.00 13.78 5.85
C GLU A 35 2.96 12.24 5.70
N MET A 36 4.11 11.63 5.42
CA MET A 36 4.28 10.16 5.30
C MET A 36 3.76 9.36 6.50
N PHE A 37 3.70 9.96 7.70
CA PHE A 37 3.22 9.30 8.92
C PHE A 37 1.73 9.51 9.20
N THR A 38 1.01 10.13 8.26
CA THR A 38 -0.39 10.54 8.45
C THR A 38 -1.27 9.99 7.32
N SER A 39 -2.58 10.23 7.40
CA SER A 39 -3.50 9.95 6.29
C SER A 39 -3.22 10.77 5.02
N ALA A 40 -2.36 11.79 5.10
CA ALA A 40 -1.90 12.57 3.95
C ALA A 40 -0.59 12.04 3.33
N ALA A 41 -0.13 10.84 3.73
CA ALA A 41 1.07 10.19 3.18
C ALA A 41 1.16 10.18 1.64
N PRO A 42 0.07 9.99 0.86
CA PRO A 42 0.14 10.04 -0.61
C PRO A 42 0.58 11.39 -1.22
N GLN A 43 0.61 12.47 -0.42
CA GLN A 43 1.14 13.78 -0.83
C GLN A 43 2.66 13.81 -0.88
N ASP A 44 3.34 12.91 -0.16
CA ASP A 44 4.78 12.75 -0.24
C ASP A 44 5.14 11.93 -1.51
N PRO A 45 5.96 12.47 -2.44
CA PRO A 45 6.33 11.74 -3.66
C PRO A 45 7.03 10.40 -3.41
N THR A 46 7.63 10.20 -2.24
CA THR A 46 8.29 8.93 -1.86
C THR A 46 7.29 7.82 -1.51
N PHE A 47 6.01 8.15 -1.29
CA PHE A 47 4.94 7.19 -1.04
C PHE A 47 4.82 6.16 -2.18
N TRP A 48 4.75 6.64 -3.42
CA TRP A 48 4.53 5.79 -4.59
C TRP A 48 5.64 4.77 -4.85
N PRO A 49 6.94 5.13 -4.89
CA PRO A 49 8.00 4.14 -5.04
C PRO A 49 8.16 3.23 -3.81
N LEU A 50 7.84 3.72 -2.59
CA LEU A 50 7.84 2.87 -1.39
C LEU A 50 6.77 1.78 -1.50
N HIS A 51 5.53 2.16 -1.79
CA HIS A 51 4.41 1.22 -1.93
C HIS A 51 4.57 0.28 -3.14
N GLY A 52 5.20 0.73 -4.23
CA GLY A 52 5.58 -0.16 -5.33
C GLY A 52 6.59 -1.24 -4.93
N ASN A 53 7.50 -0.96 -3.99
CA ASN A 53 8.40 -1.98 -3.44
C ASN A 53 7.69 -2.88 -2.42
N ALA A 54 6.78 -2.34 -1.60
CA ALA A 54 5.96 -3.15 -0.70
C ALA A 54 5.19 -4.22 -1.47
N GLU A 55 4.61 -3.85 -2.61
CA GLU A 55 3.95 -4.79 -3.52
C GLU A 55 4.92 -5.89 -3.99
N ARG A 56 6.14 -5.54 -4.44
CA ARG A 56 7.16 -6.52 -4.84
C ARG A 56 7.51 -7.51 -3.72
N TYR A 57 7.51 -7.09 -2.46
CA TYR A 57 7.73 -8.00 -1.34
C TYR A 57 6.58 -8.99 -1.16
N ILE A 58 5.33 -8.53 -1.19
CA ILE A 58 4.15 -9.42 -1.14
C ILE A 58 4.22 -10.46 -2.25
N GLN A 59 4.55 -10.00 -3.45
CA GLN A 59 4.72 -10.87 -4.60
C GLN A 59 5.84 -11.91 -4.44
N TYR A 60 6.96 -11.52 -3.86
CA TYR A 60 8.05 -12.45 -3.55
C TYR A 60 7.61 -13.49 -2.50
N LEU A 61 6.84 -13.10 -1.48
CA LEU A 61 6.27 -14.03 -0.50
C LEU A 61 5.38 -15.08 -1.18
N ARG A 62 4.54 -14.68 -2.14
CA ARG A 62 3.71 -15.61 -2.92
C ARG A 62 4.54 -16.63 -3.72
N ILE A 63 5.70 -16.22 -4.25
CA ILE A 63 6.64 -17.14 -4.93
C ILE A 63 7.25 -18.13 -3.94
N LEU A 64 7.68 -17.67 -2.76
CA LEU A 64 8.29 -18.52 -1.74
C LEU A 64 7.29 -19.54 -1.18
N ASP A 65 6.05 -19.12 -0.97
CA ASP A 65 4.93 -19.96 -0.54
C ASP A 65 4.62 -21.04 -1.59
N ALA A 66 4.49 -20.67 -2.86
CA ALA A 66 4.32 -21.63 -3.96
C ALA A 66 5.47 -22.65 -4.09
N ASN A 67 6.69 -22.24 -3.72
CA ASN A 67 7.87 -23.10 -3.68
C ASN A 67 8.01 -23.90 -2.37
N ASN A 68 7.00 -23.87 -1.49
CA ASN A 68 7.00 -24.52 -0.18
C ASN A 68 8.20 -24.12 0.71
N THR A 69 8.72 -22.90 0.53
CA THR A 69 9.85 -22.39 1.32
C THR A 69 9.39 -21.71 2.60
N ILE A 70 8.24 -21.04 2.54
CA ILE A 70 7.54 -20.43 3.68
C ILE A 70 6.07 -20.81 3.64
N GLU A 71 5.36 -20.56 4.73
CA GLU A 71 3.91 -20.51 4.76
C GLU A 71 3.48 -19.05 4.74
N PHE A 72 2.73 -18.63 3.73
CA PHE A 72 2.18 -17.28 3.62
C PHE A 72 0.66 -17.33 3.64
N ASN A 73 0.06 -17.01 4.79
CA ASN A 73 -1.38 -16.97 4.92
C ASN A 73 -1.98 -15.83 4.08
N GLN A 74 -2.76 -16.20 3.06
CA GLN A 74 -3.43 -15.30 2.13
C GLN A 74 -4.96 -15.26 2.35
N THR A 75 -5.45 -15.76 3.48
CA THR A 75 -6.87 -15.63 3.83
C THR A 75 -7.23 -14.17 4.10
N TRP A 76 -8.36 -13.73 3.57
CA TRP A 76 -8.93 -12.42 3.84
C TRP A 76 -9.51 -12.35 5.25
N GLY A 77 -9.48 -11.15 5.83
CA GLY A 77 -9.97 -10.90 7.17
C GLY A 77 -8.94 -10.13 7.98
N TYR A 78 -9.38 -9.05 8.61
CA TYR A 78 -8.55 -8.29 9.53
C TYR A 78 -8.91 -8.70 10.96
N GLU A 79 -7.94 -9.24 11.69
CA GLU A 79 -8.09 -9.37 13.14
C GLU A 79 -7.77 -8.03 13.78
N HIS A 80 -8.78 -7.42 14.41
CA HIS A 80 -8.60 -6.19 15.15
C HIS A 80 -7.54 -6.38 16.24
N GLN A 81 -6.52 -5.54 16.20
CA GLN A 81 -5.49 -5.50 17.24
C GLN A 81 -5.76 -4.29 18.14
N GLY A 82 -5.49 -4.41 19.44
CA GLY A 82 -5.63 -3.29 20.38
C GLY A 82 -4.59 -2.18 20.19
N ALA A 83 -4.31 -1.79 18.96
CA ALA A 83 -3.41 -0.72 18.58
C ALA A 83 -4.13 0.63 18.63
N ALA A 84 -3.40 1.71 18.93
CA ALA A 84 -3.99 3.05 19.01
C ALA A 84 -4.65 3.53 17.70
N SER A 85 -4.27 2.94 16.56
CA SER A 85 -4.83 3.23 15.24
C SER A 85 -6.03 2.37 14.86
N ASP A 86 -6.30 1.29 15.59
CA ASP A 86 -7.40 0.37 15.32
C ASP A 86 -8.45 0.50 16.41
N THR A 87 -9.51 1.25 16.10
CA THR A 87 -10.56 1.56 17.05
C THR A 87 -11.76 0.62 16.94
N ASP A 88 -11.79 -0.28 15.93
CA ASP A 88 -12.97 -1.08 15.58
C ASP A 88 -14.22 -0.19 15.44
N VAL A 89 -14.07 1.05 14.94
CA VAL A 89 -15.16 2.02 14.79
C VAL A 89 -15.03 2.74 13.46
N VAL A 90 -16.13 2.75 12.70
CA VAL A 90 -16.29 3.52 11.47
C VAL A 90 -17.45 4.48 11.63
N CYS A 91 -17.21 5.74 11.27
CA CYS A 91 -18.19 6.81 11.36
C CYS A 91 -18.74 7.18 9.97
N ASP A 92 -20.05 7.08 9.82
CA ASP A 92 -20.78 7.49 8.62
C ASP A 92 -21.15 8.97 8.69
N TRP A 93 -20.56 9.75 7.78
CA TRP A 93 -20.76 11.18 7.65
C TRP A 93 -21.92 11.55 6.71
N SER A 94 -22.53 10.59 6.01
CA SER A 94 -23.56 10.86 5.00
C SER A 94 -24.82 11.54 5.57
N GLY A 95 -25.09 11.33 6.86
CA GLY A 95 -26.21 11.95 7.58
C GLY A 95 -25.92 13.32 8.19
N VAL A 96 -24.67 13.80 8.16
CA VAL A 96 -24.25 15.06 8.80
C VAL A 96 -24.65 16.23 7.91
N LYS A 97 -25.44 17.17 8.44
CA LYS A 97 -25.96 18.32 7.69
C LYS A 97 -25.38 19.65 8.15
N ASN A 98 -25.02 19.76 9.42
CA ASN A 98 -24.43 20.96 10.01
C ASN A 98 -23.06 20.67 10.62
N PHE A 99 -22.22 21.69 10.73
CA PHE A 99 -20.88 21.59 11.31
C PHE A 99 -20.85 21.16 12.79
N THR A 100 -21.98 21.21 13.49
CA THR A 100 -22.12 20.78 14.89
C THR A 100 -22.63 19.36 15.04
N ASP A 101 -23.11 18.74 13.95
CA ASP A 101 -23.69 17.40 14.00
C ASP A 101 -22.55 16.36 13.99
N MET A 102 -22.69 15.33 14.82
CA MET A 102 -21.75 14.21 14.86
C MET A 102 -22.19 13.09 13.92
N PRO A 103 -21.27 12.37 13.26
CA PRO A 103 -21.59 11.22 12.44
C PRO A 103 -22.11 10.05 13.29
N ALA A 104 -22.85 9.14 12.65
CA ALA A 104 -23.22 7.88 13.28
C ALA A 104 -22.03 6.92 13.21
N CYS A 105 -21.52 6.49 14.35
CA CYS A 105 -20.39 5.57 14.42
C CYS A 105 -20.84 4.18 14.87
N SER A 106 -20.29 3.14 14.25
CA SER A 106 -20.61 1.74 14.57
C SER A 106 -19.37 0.86 14.51
N LYS A 107 -19.42 -0.28 15.21
CA LYS A 107 -18.36 -1.28 15.16
C LYS A 107 -18.45 -2.08 13.88
N THR A 108 -17.55 -1.79 12.95
CA THR A 108 -17.49 -2.38 11.63
C THR A 108 -16.13 -2.09 11.01
N GLU A 109 -15.84 -2.75 9.89
CA GLU A 109 -14.72 -2.44 9.01
C GLU A 109 -15.11 -1.37 7.98
N CYS A 110 -14.14 -0.56 7.56
CA CYS A 110 -14.34 0.42 6.49
C CYS A 110 -14.61 -0.28 5.15
N PRO A 111 -15.46 0.31 4.26
CA PRO A 111 -15.56 -0.16 2.88
C PRO A 111 -14.20 -0.14 2.18
N GLY A 112 -13.91 -1.17 1.38
CA GLY A 112 -12.67 -1.33 0.63
C GLY A 112 -11.69 -2.33 1.24
N HIS A 113 -11.99 -2.92 2.40
CA HIS A 113 -11.12 -3.86 3.11
C HIS A 113 -11.52 -5.33 2.97
N LYS A 114 -12.75 -5.61 2.52
CA LYS A 114 -13.27 -6.98 2.39
C LYS A 114 -12.87 -7.61 1.07
N GLU A 115 -12.90 -8.94 1.04
CA GLU A 115 -12.56 -9.73 -0.14
C GLU A 115 -13.43 -9.35 -1.36
N ASP A 116 -14.72 -9.12 -1.14
CA ASP A 116 -15.74 -8.84 -2.15
C ASP A 116 -15.96 -7.35 -2.42
N ASP A 117 -15.25 -6.46 -1.72
CA ASP A 117 -15.33 -5.03 -1.97
C ASP A 117 -14.80 -4.69 -3.37
N LEU A 118 -15.51 -3.79 -4.06
CA LEU A 118 -15.21 -3.42 -5.44
C LEU A 118 -14.19 -2.29 -5.51
N LEU A 119 -13.14 -2.51 -6.29
CA LEU A 119 -12.18 -1.48 -6.64
C LEU A 119 -12.79 -0.48 -7.65
N PRO A 120 -12.61 0.84 -7.47
CA PRO A 120 -13.27 1.86 -8.28
C PRO A 120 -12.59 2.08 -9.64
N PHE A 121 -11.96 1.05 -10.21
CA PHE A 121 -11.17 1.15 -11.44
C PHE A 121 -11.74 0.27 -12.55
N LYS A 122 -11.92 0.87 -13.72
CA LYS A 122 -12.28 0.18 -14.97
C LYS A 122 -11.14 0.27 -15.95
N LYS A 123 -11.01 -0.75 -16.81
CA LYS A 123 -10.03 -0.77 -17.90
C LYS A 123 -8.57 -0.61 -17.42
N LEU A 124 -8.25 -1.12 -16.22
CA LEU A 124 -6.87 -1.22 -15.73
C LEU A 124 -6.06 -2.18 -16.60
N PHE A 125 -6.68 -3.25 -17.08
CA PHE A 125 -6.07 -4.23 -17.97
C PHE A 125 -6.87 -4.37 -19.25
N PRO A 126 -6.22 -4.65 -20.39
CA PRO A 126 -6.92 -4.86 -21.67
C PRO A 126 -8.00 -5.94 -21.62
N GLN A 127 -7.87 -6.93 -20.72
CA GLN A 127 -8.80 -8.03 -20.56
C GLN A 127 -9.91 -7.75 -19.53
N GLN A 128 -9.83 -6.64 -18.79
CA GLN A 128 -10.89 -6.24 -17.86
C GLN A 128 -12.12 -5.83 -18.67
N LYS A 129 -13.26 -6.49 -18.40
CA LYS A 129 -14.57 -6.11 -18.94
C LYS A 129 -14.98 -4.74 -18.36
N ASP A 130 -16.14 -4.20 -18.74
CA ASP A 130 -16.66 -2.96 -18.13
C ASP A 130 -17.14 -3.13 -16.64
N THR A 131 -16.78 -4.25 -16.01
CA THR A 131 -17.03 -4.58 -14.60
C THR A 131 -15.89 -4.10 -13.70
N LEU A 132 -16.22 -3.81 -12.44
CA LEU A 132 -15.22 -3.58 -11.39
C LEU A 132 -14.66 -4.92 -10.91
N TYR A 133 -13.40 -4.95 -10.49
CA TYR A 133 -12.85 -6.10 -9.78
C TYR A 133 -13.20 -6.00 -8.30
N THR A 134 -13.47 -7.15 -7.69
CA THR A 134 -13.34 -7.33 -6.25
C THR A 134 -11.87 -7.26 -5.83
N ASN A 135 -11.62 -7.05 -4.54
CA ASN A 135 -10.27 -7.12 -3.97
C ASN A 135 -9.61 -8.49 -4.24
N ALA A 136 -10.35 -9.60 -4.09
CA ALA A 136 -9.88 -10.95 -4.44
C ALA A 136 -9.49 -11.08 -5.92
N GLU A 137 -10.38 -10.69 -6.83
CA GLU A 137 -10.11 -10.79 -8.27
C GLU A 137 -8.88 -9.97 -8.66
N PHE A 138 -8.72 -8.76 -8.09
CA PHE A 138 -7.54 -7.96 -8.36
C PHE A 138 -6.26 -8.58 -7.81
N TYR A 139 -6.31 -9.14 -6.59
CA TYR A 139 -5.18 -9.85 -5.97
C TYR A 139 -4.69 -11.04 -6.81
N ASP A 140 -5.63 -11.79 -7.41
CA ASP A 140 -5.34 -12.87 -8.35
C ASP A 140 -4.77 -12.35 -9.67
N VAL A 141 -5.33 -11.26 -10.19
CA VAL A 141 -4.84 -10.64 -11.42
C VAL A 141 -3.39 -10.19 -11.24
N VAL A 142 -3.02 -9.55 -10.12
CA VAL A 142 -1.64 -9.08 -9.89
C VAL A 142 -0.66 -10.18 -9.47
N SER A 143 -1.05 -11.45 -9.55
CA SER A 143 -0.21 -12.60 -9.18
C SER A 143 1.15 -12.65 -9.88
N PRO A 144 2.22 -13.15 -9.21
CA PRO A 144 3.54 -13.29 -9.85
C PRO A 144 3.52 -14.25 -11.03
N PHE A 145 2.52 -15.13 -11.06
CA PHE A 145 2.35 -16.16 -12.06
C PHE A 145 1.47 -15.71 -13.22
N ASN A 146 0.92 -14.48 -13.16
CA ASN A 146 0.15 -13.94 -14.26
C ASN A 146 1.07 -13.45 -15.38
N THR A 147 1.20 -14.27 -16.42
CA THR A 147 2.01 -13.98 -17.61
C THR A 147 1.51 -12.79 -18.44
N LYS A 148 0.32 -12.25 -18.14
CA LYS A 148 -0.24 -11.06 -18.82
C LYS A 148 0.17 -9.74 -18.16
N LEU A 149 0.89 -9.78 -17.03
CA LEU A 149 1.40 -8.61 -16.31
C LEU A 149 2.93 -8.58 -16.31
N PRO A 150 3.57 -8.11 -17.41
CA PRO A 150 5.03 -8.09 -17.50
C PRO A 150 5.68 -7.11 -16.50
N TYR A 151 4.95 -6.12 -15.99
CA TYR A 151 5.56 -4.94 -15.35
C TYR A 151 6.09 -5.15 -13.92
N ALA A 152 5.68 -6.20 -13.20
CA ALA A 152 6.04 -6.34 -11.80
C ALA A 152 7.48 -6.87 -11.59
N TYR A 153 8.03 -7.62 -12.55
CA TYR A 153 9.33 -8.31 -12.42
C TYR A 153 10.30 -8.13 -13.59
N GLU A 154 9.93 -7.36 -14.62
CA GLU A 154 10.84 -6.89 -15.68
C GLU A 154 11.50 -5.55 -15.31
#